data_AF-A0A1F3J1F1-F1
#
_entry.id   AF-A0A1F3J1F1-F1
#
_cell.length_a   1.000
_cell.length_b   1.000
_cell.length_c   1.000
_cell.angle_alpha   90.00
_cell.angle_beta   90.00
_cell.angle_gamma   90.00
#
_symmetry.space_group_name_H-M   'P 1'
#
loop_
_entity.id
_entity.type
_entity.pdbx_description
1 polymer ?
#
loop_
_entity_poly.entity_id
_entity_poly.type
_entity_poly.pdbx_seq_one_letter_code
_entity_poly.pdbx_strand_id
1 'polypeptide(L)' 'MDWTNIKTKLPSKSGVYLVSASKPLSNGRFVFSYVAYYDKENNRWHKYDPFSDSDIKSETIDTVIGWIETLPTFLG' A
#
# COMPACT_ATOMS: atom_id res chain seq x y z
N MET A 1 -5.67 -4.02 -14.48
CA MET A 1 -5.32 -3.05 -13.42
C MET A 1 -3.88 -2.65 -13.66
N ASP A 2 -3.63 -1.35 -13.83
CA ASP A 2 -2.30 -0.85 -14.13
C ASP A 2 -1.62 -0.35 -12.86
N TRP A 3 -0.56 -1.04 -12.45
CA TRP A 3 0.23 -0.67 -11.27
C TRP A 3 1.06 0.59 -11.54
N THR A 4 0.95 1.57 -10.65
CA THR A 4 1.84 2.73 -10.66
C THR A 4 3.11 2.41 -9.86
N ASN A 5 4.26 2.57 -10.50
CA ASN A 5 5.55 2.35 -9.86
C ASN A 5 5.82 3.47 -8.84
N ILE A 6 6.16 3.11 -7.59
CA ILE A 6 6.39 4.10 -6.54
C ILE A 6 7.56 5.04 -6.84
N LYS A 7 8.54 4.58 -7.63
CA LYS A 7 9.71 5.36 -8.02
C LYS A 7 9.39 6.43 -9.06
N THR A 8 8.30 6.27 -9.81
CA THR A 8 7.91 7.24 -10.83
C THR A 8 6.90 8.23 -10.29
N LYS A 9 5.97 7.77 -9.45
CA LYS A 9 4.88 8.59 -8.94
C LYS A 9 4.35 8.05 -7.62
N LEU A 10 4.22 8.93 -6.63
CA LEU A 10 3.46 8.68 -5.40
C LEU A 10 1.99 9.10 -5.60
N PRO A 11 1.04 8.58 -4.80
CA PRO A 11 -0.33 9.05 -4.83
C PRO A 11 -0.42 10.55 -4.57
N SER A 12 -1.39 11.22 -5.22
CA SER A 12 -1.56 12.68 -5.10
C SER A 12 -2.30 13.11 -3.84
N LYS A 13 -3.00 12.20 -3.17
CA LYS A 13 -3.82 12.43 -1.98
C LYS A 13 -3.57 11.34 -0.94
N SER A 14 -3.83 11.65 0.32
CA SER A 14 -3.88 10.62 1.36
C SER A 14 -5.09 9.70 1.13
N GLY A 15 -4.97 8.42 1.47
CA GLY A 15 -6.06 7.48 1.26
C GLY A 15 -5.64 6.03 1.28
N VAL A 16 -6.60 5.15 1.01
CA VAL A 16 -6.41 3.70 1.04
C VAL A 16 -6.13 3.18 -0.38
N TYR A 17 -5.04 2.45 -0.53
CA TYR A 17 -4.58 1.91 -1.80
C TYR A 17 -4.28 0.42 -1.67
N LEU A 18 -4.50 -0.33 -2.75
CA LEU A 18 -3.85 -1.62 -2.90
C LEU A 18 -2.40 -1.38 -3.27
N VAL A 19 -1.50 -1.89 -2.45
CA VAL A 19 -0.05 -1.79 -2.65
C VAL A 19 0.56 -3.14 -2.94
N SER A 20 1.63 -3.13 -3.72
CA SER A 20 2.50 -4.27 -3.94
C SER A 20 3.79 -3.99 -3.17
N ALA A 21 4.20 -4.93 -2.34
CA ALA A 21 5.44 -4.85 -1.57
C ALA A 21 6.33 -6.06 -1.82
N SER A 22 7.64 -5.86 -1.67
CA SER A 22 8.63 -6.93 -1.80
C SER A 22 9.39 -7.13 -0.49
N LYS A 23 9.42 -8.36 0.02
CA LYS A 23 10.26 -8.76 1.14
C LYS A 23 11.42 -9.63 0.63
N PRO A 24 12.68 -9.34 1.01
CA PRO A 24 13.78 -10.23 0.70
C PRO A 24 13.62 -11.56 1.44
N LEU A 25 13.94 -12.66 0.76
CA LEU A 25 14.05 -14.00 1.30
C LEU A 25 15.48 -14.51 1.11
N SER A 26 15.90 -15.51 1.88
CA SER A 26 17.22 -16.13 1.75
C SER A 26 17.53 -16.67 0.35
N ASN A 27 16.48 -17.03 -0.41
CA ASN A 27 16.58 -17.61 -1.76
C ASN A 27 15.90 -16.75 -2.85
N GLY A 28 15.59 -15.48 -2.58
CA GLY A 28 14.95 -14.62 -3.58
C GLY A 28 14.18 -13.44 -2.98
N ARG A 29 13.07 -13.09 -3.62
CA ARG A 29 12.16 -12.04 -3.13
C ARG A 29 10.74 -12.56 -3.17
N PHE A 30 9.99 -12.27 -2.12
CA PHE A 30 8.57 -12.51 -2.07
C PHE A 30 7.84 -11.21 -2.35
N VAL A 31 6.99 -11.20 -3.37
CA VAL A 31 6.13 -10.08 -3.72
C VAL A 31 4.71 -10.42 -3.31
N PHE A 32 4.07 -9.53 -2.58
CA PHE A 32 2.70 -9.68 -2.11
C PHE A 32 1.95 -8.37 -2.22
N SER A 33 0.63 -8.46 -2.27
CA SER A 33 -0.26 -7.30 -2.32
C SER A 33 -1.13 -7.24 -1.08
N TYR A 34 -1.34 -6.04 -0.56
CA TYR A 34 -2.20 -5.80 0.60
C TYR A 34 -2.72 -4.36 0.58
N VAL A 35 -3.68 -4.06 1.43
CA VAL A 35 -4.26 -2.72 1.54
C VAL A 35 -3.42 -1.89 2.52
N ALA A 36 -3.05 -0.69 2.12
CA ALA A 36 -2.28 0.26 2.94
C ALA A 36 -2.87 1.66 2.83
N TYR A 37 -2.64 2.47 3.87
CA TYR A 37 -2.97 3.89 3.86
C TYR A 37 -1.73 4.70 3.48
N TYR A 38 -1.86 5.56 2.48
CA TYR A 38 -0.85 6.55 2.15
C TYR A 38 -1.15 7.86 2.85
N ASP A 39 -0.18 8.39 3.58
CA ASP A 39 -0.18 9.73 4.15
C ASP A 39 0.62 10.67 3.23
N LYS A 40 -0.10 11.55 2.52
CA LYS A 40 0.48 12.52 1.60
C LYS A 40 1.23 13.65 2.31
N GLU A 41 0.86 14.00 3.54
CA GLU A 41 1.50 15.08 4.30
C GLU A 41 2.92 14.67 4.66
N ASN A 42 3.09 13.43 5.14
CA ASN A 42 4.38 12.90 5.55
C ASN A 42 5.09 12.07 4.46
N ASN A 43 4.43 11.83 3.33
CA ASN A 43 4.85 10.92 2.25
C ASN A 43 5.16 9.50 2.76
N ARG A 44 4.31 8.95 3.63
CA ARG A 44 4.52 7.65 4.28
C ARG A 44 3.41 6.66 3.98
N TRP A 45 3.76 5.39 3.98
CA TRP A 45 2.83 4.28 3.88
C TRP A 45 2.63 3.65 5.25
N HIS A 46 1.37 3.46 5.63
CA HIS A 46 0.95 2.88 6.89
C HIS A 46 0.17 1.59 6.63
N LYS A 47 0.33 0.61 7.52
CA LYS A 47 -0.50 -0.59 7.47
C LYS A 47 -1.95 -0.20 7.75
N TYR A 48 -2.85 -0.62 6.86
CA TYR A 48 -4.28 -0.37 7.00
C TYR A 48 -4.97 -1.67 7.42
N ASP A 49 -5.78 -1.60 8.48
CA ASP A 49 -6.57 -2.72 8.97
C ASP A 49 -7.99 -2.24 9.27
N PRO A 50 -8.95 -2.48 8.35
CA PRO A 50 -10.32 -2.00 8.49
C PRO A 50 -11.12 -2.73 9.58
N PHE A 51 -10.53 -3.74 10.24
CA PHE A 51 -11.18 -4.50 11.31
C PHE A 51 -10.63 -4.17 12.70
N SER A 52 -9.71 -3.19 12.81
CA SER A 52 -9.14 -2.78 14.09
C SER A 52 -9.74 -1.45 14.56
N ASP A 53 -9.74 -1.22 15.89
CA ASP A 53 -10.28 0.02 16.49
C ASP A 53 -9.61 1.32 15.98
N SER A 54 -8.45 1.20 15.33
CA SER A 54 -7.80 2.26 14.57
C SER A 54 -7.46 1.78 13.16
N ASP A 55 -8.20 2.23 12.16
CA ASP A 55 -8.03 1.83 10.74
C ASP A 55 -6.58 1.95 10.21
N ILE A 56 -5.80 2.86 10.78
CA ILE A 56 -4.40 3.11 10.45
C ILE A 56 -3.52 2.60 11.59
N LYS A 57 -2.67 1.61 11.31
CA LYS A 57 -1.62 1.18 12.23
C LYS A 57 -0.41 2.09 12.08
N SER A 58 0.20 2.48 13.20
CA SER A 58 1.36 3.38 13.26
C SER A 58 2.62 2.84 12.57
N GLU A 59 2.62 1.55 12.21
CA GLU A 59 3.71 0.89 11.52
C GLU A 59 3.88 1.42 10.09
N THR A 60 5.04 2.06 9.84
CA THR A 60 5.44 2.53 8.51
C THR A 60 6.02 1.37 7.70
N ILE A 61 5.74 1.34 6.40
CA ILE A 61 6.14 0.21 5.54
C ILE A 61 7.14 0.67 4.47
N ASP A 62 8.38 0.20 4.58
CA ASP A 62 9.50 0.66 3.75
C ASP A 62 9.66 -0.11 2.41
N THR A 63 8.79 -1.08 2.14
CA THR A 63 8.98 -2.04 1.03
C THR A 63 7.90 -2.01 -0.04
N VAL A 64 7.12 -0.92 -0.12
CA VAL A 64 6.17 -0.72 -1.22
C VAL A 64 6.93 -0.45 -2.52
N ILE A 65 6.61 -1.18 -3.59
CA ILE A 65 7.21 -1.04 -4.92
C ILE A 65 6.23 -0.50 -5.97
N GLY A 66 4.93 -0.60 -5.70
CA GLY A 66 3.89 -0.04 -6.55
C GLY A 66 2.55 0.05 -5.84
N TRP A 67 1.64 0.82 -6.41
CA TRP A 67 0.31 1.07 -5.87
C TRP A 67 -0.72 1.22 -7.00
N ILE A 68 -1.99 1.01 -6.67
CA ILE A 68 -3.13 1.36 -7.53
C ILE A 68 -4.17 2.12 -6.71
N GLU A 69 -4.81 3.13 -7.30
CA GLU A 69 -6.04 3.71 -6.74
C GLU A 69 -7.07 2.59 -6.72
N THR A 70 -7.38 2.08 -5.54
CA THR A 70 -8.29 0.94 -5.38
C THR A 70 -9.66 1.26 -5.96
N LEU A 71 -10.07 0.59 -7.05
CA LEU A 71 -11.46 0.33 -7.43
C LEU A 71 -11.48 -1.02 -8.17
N PRO A 72 -12.20 -2.03 -7.64
CA PRO A 72 -13.65 -2.05 -7.71
C PRO A 72 -14.34 -2.41 -6.38
N THR A 73 -15.45 -1.74 -6.12
CA THR A 73 -16.48 -2.21 -5.20
C THR A 73 -17.07 -3.50 -5.77
N PHE A 74 -16.75 -4.65 -5.20
CA PHE A 74 -17.58 -5.83 -5.41
C PHE A 74 -18.77 -5.71 -4.45
N LEU A 75 -19.88 -5.15 -4.96
CA LEU A 75 -21.22 -5.50 -4.46
C LEU A 75 -21.64 -6.72 -5.27
N GLY A 76 -21.62 -7.89 -4.64
CA GLY A 76 -22.04 -9.16 -5.22
C GLY A 76 -21.95 -10.28 -4.21
#